data_AF-A0ABD1TXY2-F1
#
_entry.id   AF-A0ABD1TXY2-F1
#
_cell.length_a   1.000
_cell.length_b   1.000
_cell.length_c   1.000
_cell.angle_alpha   90.00
_cell.angle_beta   90.00
_cell.angle_gamma   90.00
#
_symmetry.space_group_name_H-M   'P 1'
#
loop_
_entity.id
_entity.type
_entity.pdbx_description
1 polymer ?
#
loop_
_entity_poly.entity_id
_entity_poly.type
_entity_poly.pdbx_seq_one_letter_code
_entity_poly.pdbx_strand_id
1 'polypeptide(L)'
;MVRTAFHCGLIKLIIPGPNFEELKLIDDKLLQSLKDFRKYVIKSQDTYMILRFNSSIPFWDENNVLIRGYHHIQIRTTQQVEIDQPIEGQSHCVSPILLEDWRSLSYQRIITGLKFFNGESKVKVNHSSKFILMTSKTSSTISAEGIKSVCRFEETFYNKVNSPTNYNGHLCPALRSSLRKYHKCEFCKLTEKTEEDKGKD
;
A
#
# COMPACT_ATOMS: atom_id res chain seq x y z
N MET A 1 11.84 4.46 -16.54
CA MET A 1 11.84 3.13 -15.89
C MET A 1 11.25 3.18 -14.47
N VAL A 2 11.77 4.01 -13.55
CA VAL A 2 11.29 4.08 -12.15
C VAL A 2 9.81 4.45 -12.02
N ARG A 3 9.32 5.45 -12.75
CA ARG A 3 7.89 5.84 -12.75
C ARG A 3 6.96 4.69 -13.12
N THR A 4 7.31 3.91 -14.14
CA THR A 4 6.52 2.75 -14.57
C THR A 4 6.55 1.65 -13.50
N ALA A 5 7.74 1.32 -12.99
CA ALA A 5 7.88 0.33 -11.92
C ALA A 5 7.09 0.74 -10.66
N PHE A 6 7.06 2.04 -10.35
CA PHE A 6 6.25 2.60 -9.28
C PHE A 6 4.77 2.36 -9.55
N HIS A 7 4.21 2.85 -10.67
CA HIS A 7 2.78 2.68 -10.96
C HIS A 7 2.34 1.21 -11.09
N CYS A 8 3.26 0.31 -11.43
CA CYS A 8 3.03 -1.13 -11.50
C CYS A 8 3.25 -1.87 -10.17
N GLY A 9 3.57 -1.20 -9.07
CA GLY A 9 3.74 -1.85 -7.77
C GLY A 9 5.00 -2.72 -7.64
N LEU A 10 5.98 -2.55 -8.53
CA LEU A 10 7.14 -3.43 -8.64
C LEU A 10 8.32 -3.00 -7.75
N ILE A 11 8.30 -1.76 -7.26
CA ILE A 11 9.34 -1.25 -6.37
C ILE A 11 9.17 -1.84 -4.98
N LYS A 12 10.26 -2.40 -4.42
CA LYS A 12 10.33 -2.90 -3.04
C LYS A 12 11.17 -2.00 -2.13
N LEU A 13 12.26 -1.47 -2.67
CA LEU A 13 13.24 -0.68 -1.94
C LEU A 13 13.78 0.42 -2.84
N ILE A 14 13.94 1.63 -2.30
CA ILE A 14 14.75 2.69 -2.91
C ILE A 14 15.65 3.24 -1.81
N ILE A 15 16.92 3.46 -2.16
CA ILE A 15 17.87 4.20 -1.34
C ILE A 15 18.13 5.51 -2.06
N PRO A 16 17.44 6.60 -1.66
CA PRO A 16 17.43 7.78 -2.50
C PRO A 16 18.78 8.47 -2.56
N GLY A 17 19.19 8.89 -3.75
CA GLY A 17 20.40 9.67 -3.94
C GLY A 17 20.30 11.06 -3.28
N PRO A 18 21.41 11.83 -3.24
CA PRO A 18 21.42 13.19 -2.68
C PRO A 18 20.37 14.13 -3.31
N ASN A 19 20.10 13.97 -4.61
CA ASN A 19 19.21 14.84 -5.38
C ASN A 19 17.83 14.24 -5.68
N PHE A 20 17.55 13.01 -5.21
CA PHE A 20 16.28 12.30 -5.44
C PHE A 20 15.87 12.21 -6.92
N GLU A 21 16.84 12.13 -7.85
CA GLU A 21 16.58 12.10 -9.30
C GLU A 21 15.61 10.98 -9.69
N GLU A 22 15.75 9.82 -9.04
CA GLU A 22 14.92 8.64 -9.26
C GLU A 22 13.44 8.85 -8.87
N LEU A 23 13.15 9.81 -7.99
CA LEU A 23 11.79 10.08 -7.49
C LEU A 23 11.11 11.29 -8.13
N LYS A 24 11.85 12.12 -8.89
CA LYS A 24 11.33 13.34 -9.51
C LYS A 24 10.11 13.12 -10.40
N LEU A 25 9.99 11.94 -11.01
CA LEU A 25 8.92 11.62 -11.96
C LEU A 25 7.72 10.91 -11.34
N ILE A 26 7.71 10.72 -10.01
CA ILE A 26 6.66 9.96 -9.32
C ILE A 26 5.53 10.89 -8.88
N ASP A 27 5.80 11.80 -7.94
CA ASP A 27 4.83 12.73 -7.36
C ASP A 27 5.59 13.86 -6.63
N ASP A 28 5.27 15.12 -6.96
CA ASP A 28 5.97 16.29 -6.41
C ASP A 28 5.77 16.46 -4.91
N LYS A 29 4.59 16.12 -4.39
CA LYS A 29 4.28 16.20 -2.96
C LYS A 29 5.02 15.11 -2.19
N LEU A 30 5.13 13.91 -2.74
CA LEU A 30 5.97 12.84 -2.20
C LEU A 30 7.43 13.31 -2.15
N LEU A 31 7.95 13.87 -3.24
CA LEU A 31 9.32 14.36 -3.29
C LEU A 31 9.58 15.44 -2.24
N GLN A 32 8.64 16.38 -2.06
CA GLN A 32 8.76 17.42 -1.05
C GLN A 32 8.80 16.82 0.37
N SER A 33 7.89 15.91 0.69
CA SER A 33 7.87 15.24 2.00
C SER A 33 9.17 14.46 2.30
N LEU A 34 9.83 13.91 1.29
CA LEU A 34 11.14 13.24 1.45
C LEU A 34 12.28 14.21 1.68
N LYS A 35 12.30 15.34 0.96
CA LYS A 35 13.26 16.43 1.20
C LYS A 35 13.13 16.97 2.62
N ASP A 36 11.90 17.21 3.07
CA ASP A 36 11.62 17.67 4.42
C ASP A 36 12.08 16.62 5.45
N PHE A 37 11.76 15.34 5.23
CA PHE A 37 12.24 14.28 6.12
C PHE A 37 13.77 14.26 6.21
N ARG A 38 14.48 14.31 5.08
CA ARG A 38 15.96 14.36 5.08
C ARG A 38 16.47 15.55 5.88
N LYS A 39 15.93 16.75 5.61
CA LYS A 39 16.36 18.00 6.25
C LYS A 39 16.15 18.00 7.77
N TYR A 40 15.02 17.47 8.25
CA TYR A 40 14.64 17.59 9.66
C TYR A 40 15.02 16.38 10.51
N VAL A 41 15.19 15.20 9.92
CA VAL A 41 15.42 13.95 10.66
C VAL A 41 16.86 13.45 10.51
N ILE A 42 17.46 13.56 9.32
CA ILE A 42 18.80 13.04 9.06
C ILE A 42 19.81 14.15 9.34
N LYS A 43 20.51 14.05 10.47
CA LYS A 43 21.51 15.03 10.91
C LYS A 43 22.95 14.61 10.64
N SER A 44 23.22 13.31 10.59
CA SER A 44 24.56 12.76 10.31
C SER A 44 24.70 12.43 8.83
N GLN A 45 25.90 12.68 8.29
CA GLN A 45 26.25 12.33 6.90
C GLN A 45 26.33 10.81 6.68
N ASP A 46 26.59 10.03 7.72
CA ASP A 46 26.71 8.56 7.64
C ASP A 46 25.35 7.85 7.73
N THR A 47 24.25 8.60 7.73
CA THR A 47 22.89 8.05 7.85
C THR A 47 22.17 8.10 6.51
N TYR A 48 21.89 6.92 5.97
CA TYR A 48 21.13 6.75 4.74
C TYR A 48 19.64 6.73 5.00
N MET A 49 18.88 7.34 4.08
CA MET A 49 17.44 7.17 3.99
C MET A 49 17.12 5.92 3.18
N ILE A 50 16.18 5.12 3.65
CA ILE A 50 15.66 3.97 2.93
C ILE A 50 14.14 4.11 2.81
N LEU A 51 13.62 3.89 1.61
CA LEU A 51 12.19 3.81 1.33
C LEU A 51 11.81 2.36 1.08
N ARG A 52 11.06 1.76 2.00
CA ARG A 52 10.52 0.40 1.83
C ARG A 52 9.08 0.48 1.35
N PHE A 53 8.77 -0.24 0.29
CA PHE A 53 7.48 -0.21 -0.38
C PHE A 53 6.72 -1.52 -0.12
N ASN A 54 5.51 -1.37 0.41
CA ASN A 54 4.50 -2.42 0.36
C ASN A 54 3.45 -1.99 -0.66
N SER A 55 3.48 -2.63 -1.83
CA SER A 55 2.75 -2.19 -3.01
C SER A 55 1.75 -3.24 -3.48
N SER A 56 0.59 -2.80 -3.95
CA SER A 56 -0.37 -3.67 -4.62
C SER A 56 -0.03 -3.80 -6.10
N ILE A 57 -0.44 -4.92 -6.69
CA ILE A 57 -0.35 -5.14 -8.14
C ILE A 57 -1.49 -4.35 -8.81
N PRO A 58 -1.25 -3.63 -9.93
CA PRO A 58 -2.29 -2.94 -10.66
C PRO A 58 -3.28 -3.90 -11.31
N PHE A 59 -4.46 -3.40 -11.64
CA PHE A 59 -5.50 -4.15 -12.32
C PHE A 59 -6.30 -3.24 -13.26
N TRP A 60 -6.99 -3.83 -14.23
CA TRP A 60 -7.93 -3.12 -15.08
C TRP A 60 -9.32 -3.26 -14.48
N ASP A 61 -10.04 -2.13 -14.36
CA ASP A 61 -11.44 -2.18 -13.98
C ASP A 61 -12.33 -2.64 -15.15
N GLU A 62 -13.63 -2.78 -14.89
CA GLU A 62 -14.62 -3.22 -15.86
C GLU A 62 -14.73 -2.30 -17.10
N ASN A 63 -14.26 -1.05 -16.99
CA ASN A 63 -14.23 -0.08 -18.09
C ASN A 63 -12.87 -0.07 -18.82
N ASN A 64 -12.01 -1.08 -18.59
CA ASN A 64 -10.64 -1.16 -19.11
C ASN A 64 -9.74 0.00 -18.66
N VAL A 65 -10.07 0.67 -17.56
CA VAL A 65 -9.23 1.72 -16.98
C VAL A 65 -8.19 1.06 -16.06
N LEU A 66 -6.91 1.34 -16.32
CA LEU A 66 -5.83 0.85 -15.48
C LEU A 66 -5.86 1.52 -14.10
N ILE A 67 -6.18 0.74 -13.09
CA ILE A 67 -5.98 1.09 -11.69
C ILE A 67 -4.53 0.83 -11.32
N ARG A 68 -3.81 1.89 -10.97
CA ARG A 68 -2.41 1.84 -10.53
C ARG A 68 -2.26 1.14 -9.19
N GLY A 69 -1.05 0.67 -8.92
CA GLY A 69 -0.67 0.12 -7.62
C GLY A 69 -0.89 1.13 -6.49
N TYR A 70 -1.33 0.62 -5.34
CA TYR A 70 -1.38 1.34 -4.09
C TYR A 70 -0.08 1.11 -3.34
N HIS A 71 0.42 2.14 -2.65
CA HIS A 71 1.73 2.10 -2.02
C HIS A 71 1.63 2.53 -0.56
N HIS A 72 1.99 1.64 0.34
CA HIS A 72 2.43 2.02 1.68
C HIS A 72 3.94 2.13 1.69
N ILE A 73 4.45 3.35 1.83
CA ILE A 73 5.87 3.68 1.81
C ILE A 73 6.33 3.93 3.24
N GLN A 74 7.32 3.18 3.70
CA GLN A 74 7.95 3.36 5.00
C GLN A 74 9.33 4.00 4.82
N ILE A 75 9.50 5.20 5.37
CA ILE A 75 10.79 5.86 5.46
C ILE A 75 11.52 5.32 6.69
N ARG A 76 12.75 4.84 6.48
CA ARG A 76 13.67 4.37 7.51
C ARG A 76 15.01 5.06 7.37
N THR A 77 15.78 5.06 8.45
CA THR A 77 17.17 5.51 8.48
C THR A 77 18.06 4.33 8.84
N THR A 78 19.22 4.22 8.21
CA THR A 78 20.23 3.20 8.53
C THR A 78 21.62 3.80 8.43
N GLN A 79 22.58 3.24 9.17
CA GLN A 79 24.01 3.55 9.00
C GLN A 79 24.69 2.58 8.03
N GLN A 80 24.08 1.42 7.77
CA GLN A 80 24.60 0.39 6.88
C GLN A 80 23.57 0.05 5.81
N VAL A 81 24.03 0.03 4.56
CA VAL A 81 23.22 -0.37 3.41
C VAL A 81 23.59 -1.81 3.08
N GLU A 82 22.72 -2.73 3.44
CA GLU A 82 22.75 -4.09 2.89
C GLU A 82 21.89 -4.09 1.63
N ILE A 83 22.53 -4.35 0.48
CA ILE A 83 21.83 -4.54 -0.79
C ILE A 83 21.59 -6.05 -0.91
N ASP A 84 20.32 -6.45 -0.79
CA ASP A 84 19.93 -7.83 -1.10
C ASP A 84 20.40 -8.17 -2.53
N GLN A 85 21.04 -9.34 -2.69
CA GLN A 85 21.41 -9.79 -4.02
C GLN A 85 20.14 -10.05 -4.85
N PRO A 86 20.14 -9.69 -6.15
CA PRO A 86 19.03 -10.00 -7.03
C PRO A 86 18.84 -11.52 -7.07
N ILE A 87 17.64 -11.96 -6.70
CA ILE A 87 17.24 -13.36 -6.85
C ILE A 87 16.72 -13.52 -8.27
N GLU A 88 17.33 -14.42 -9.05
CA GLU A 88 16.78 -14.79 -10.36
C GLU A 88 15.35 -15.33 -10.19
N GLY A 89 14.40 -14.66 -10.81
CA GLY A 89 13.03 -15.14 -10.86
C GLY A 89 12.97 -16.35 -11.78
N GLN A 90 12.40 -17.47 -11.29
CA GLN A 90 12.08 -18.59 -12.18
C GLN A 90 11.00 -18.13 -13.17
N SER A 91 11.31 -18.22 -14.47
CA SER A 91 10.40 -17.88 -15.55
C SER A 91 9.32 -18.94 -15.67
N HIS A 92 8.26 -18.81 -14.87
CA HIS A 92 7.04 -19.59 -15.02
C HIS A 92 5.98 -18.74 -15.72
N CYS A 93 5.29 -19.30 -16.71
CA CYS A 93 4.08 -18.68 -17.25
C CYS A 93 3.05 -18.57 -16.12
N VAL A 94 2.81 -17.35 -15.65
CA VAL A 94 1.83 -17.05 -14.61
C VAL A 94 0.44 -17.19 -15.23
N SER A 95 -0.33 -18.19 -14.79
CA SER A 95 -1.74 -18.32 -15.15
C SER A 95 -2.51 -17.05 -14.74
N PRO A 96 -3.50 -16.58 -15.52
CA PRO A 96 -4.35 -15.44 -15.15
C PRO A 96 -5.01 -15.58 -13.76
N ILE A 97 -5.38 -16.79 -13.35
CA ILE A 97 -5.95 -17.06 -12.02
C ILE A 97 -4.93 -16.75 -10.91
N LEU A 98 -3.67 -17.14 -11.12
CA LEU A 98 -2.58 -16.89 -10.18
C LEU A 98 -2.30 -15.39 -10.02
N LEU A 99 -2.50 -14.60 -11.08
CA LEU A 99 -2.36 -13.15 -11.04
C LEU A 99 -3.45 -12.46 -10.19
N GLU A 100 -4.70 -12.93 -10.27
CA GLU A 100 -5.80 -12.42 -9.43
C GLU A 100 -5.58 -12.74 -7.93
N ASP A 101 -5.08 -13.94 -7.64
CA ASP A 101 -4.70 -14.30 -6.27
C ASP A 101 -3.56 -13.42 -5.77
N TRP A 102 -2.52 -13.21 -6.57
CA TRP A 102 -1.41 -12.33 -6.21
C TRP A 102 -1.85 -10.88 -6.01
N ARG A 103 -2.78 -10.38 -6.83
CA ARG A 103 -3.40 -9.07 -6.63
C ARG A 103 -4.07 -9.03 -5.27
N SER A 104 -5.01 -9.93 -5.00
CA SER A 104 -5.73 -10.02 -3.72
C SER A 104 -4.78 -10.07 -2.52
N LEU A 105 -3.76 -10.93 -2.58
CA LEU A 105 -2.74 -11.06 -1.55
C LEU A 105 -1.92 -9.77 -1.36
N SER A 106 -1.56 -9.08 -2.44
CA SER A 106 -0.82 -7.81 -2.37
C SER A 106 -1.63 -6.71 -1.66
N TYR A 107 -2.93 -6.65 -1.91
CA TYR A 107 -3.86 -5.75 -1.24
C TYR A 107 -4.03 -6.09 0.25
N GLN A 108 -4.23 -7.38 0.56
CA GLN A 108 -4.35 -7.86 1.93
C GLN A 108 -3.10 -7.54 2.76
N ARG A 109 -1.90 -7.65 2.18
CA ARG A 109 -0.64 -7.30 2.84
C ARG A 109 -0.56 -5.83 3.20
N ILE A 110 -1.04 -4.93 2.34
CA ILE A 110 -1.10 -3.50 2.67
C ILE A 110 -2.07 -3.27 3.82
N ILE A 111 -3.33 -3.67 3.66
CA ILE A 111 -4.40 -3.40 4.63
C ILE A 111 -4.08 -4.00 5.99
N THR A 112 -3.52 -5.21 6.04
CA THR A 112 -3.10 -5.84 7.30
C THR A 112 -1.98 -5.06 7.98
N GLY A 113 -1.05 -4.49 7.19
CA GLY A 113 -0.01 -3.60 7.72
C GLY A 113 -0.56 -2.29 8.31
N LEU A 114 -1.67 -1.76 7.75
CA LEU A 114 -2.26 -0.50 8.20
C LEU A 114 -3.05 -0.63 9.51
N LYS A 115 -3.69 -1.78 9.76
CA LYS A 115 -4.46 -2.02 11.00
C LYS A 115 -3.67 -1.89 12.30
N PHE A 116 -2.36 -2.01 12.23
CA PHE A 116 -1.51 -1.79 13.39
C PHE A 116 -1.41 -0.31 13.78
N PHE A 117 -1.89 0.60 12.94
CA PHE A 117 -1.95 2.03 13.26
C PHE A 117 -3.19 2.35 14.10
N ASN A 118 -2.94 2.66 15.36
CA ASN A 118 -3.89 3.14 16.35
C ASN A 118 -3.37 4.42 17.02
N GLY A 119 -4.16 5.04 17.91
CA GLY A 119 -3.75 6.28 18.58
C GLY A 119 -2.46 6.21 19.41
N GLU A 120 -1.98 5.00 19.72
CA GLU A 120 -0.73 4.77 20.46
C GLU A 120 0.47 4.54 19.53
N SER A 121 0.23 4.40 18.23
CA SER A 121 1.25 4.05 17.25
C SER A 121 2.31 5.14 17.12
N LYS A 122 3.57 4.73 17.21
CA LYS A 122 4.75 5.61 17.14
C LYS A 122 5.18 5.91 15.70
N VAL A 123 4.23 6.44 14.93
CA VAL A 123 4.32 6.63 13.48
C VAL A 123 3.84 8.02 13.09
N LYS A 124 4.57 8.66 12.19
CA LYS A 124 4.19 9.92 11.55
C LYS A 124 3.75 9.65 10.12
N VAL A 125 2.61 10.18 9.72
CA VAL A 125 2.20 10.24 8.31
C VAL A 125 2.89 11.46 7.67
N ASN A 126 3.75 11.22 6.70
CA ASN A 126 4.52 12.27 6.00
C ASN A 126 3.84 12.73 4.70
N HIS A 127 3.07 11.84 4.07
CA HIS A 127 2.29 12.14 2.87
C HIS A 127 1.12 11.14 2.77
N SER A 128 -0.03 11.60 2.30
CA SER A 128 -1.16 10.74 1.97
C SER A 128 -1.86 11.25 0.71
N SER A 129 -2.19 10.34 -0.20
CA SER A 129 -2.96 10.56 -1.41
C SER A 129 -3.78 9.30 -1.74
N LYS A 130 -4.52 9.33 -2.84
CA LYS A 130 -5.37 8.19 -3.26
C LYS A 130 -4.61 6.87 -3.41
N PHE A 131 -3.36 6.92 -3.87
CA PHE A 131 -2.55 5.72 -4.15
C PHE A 131 -1.31 5.59 -3.26
N ILE A 132 -1.07 6.54 -2.36
CA ILE A 132 0.16 6.58 -1.58
C ILE A 132 -0.16 6.93 -0.13
N LEU A 133 0.32 6.11 0.79
CA LEU A 133 0.46 6.46 2.20
C LEU A 133 1.94 6.35 2.57
N MET A 134 2.56 7.47 2.94
CA MET A 134 3.96 7.51 3.35
C MET A 134 4.08 7.77 4.84
N THR A 135 4.83 6.91 5.52
CA THR A 135 4.96 6.89 6.98
C THR A 135 6.41 6.80 7.41
N SER A 136 6.72 7.27 8.62
CA SER A 136 8.02 7.08 9.25
C SER A 136 7.83 6.79 10.74
N LYS A 137 8.82 6.13 11.36
CA LYS A 137 8.85 5.98 12.81
C LYS A 137 9.11 7.33 13.48
N THR A 138 8.53 7.58 14.64
CA THR A 138 8.77 8.76 15.47
C THR A 138 8.64 8.41 16.95
N SER A 139 9.07 9.26 17.86
CA SER A 139 8.90 9.07 19.31
C SER A 139 7.50 9.46 19.80
N SER A 140 6.83 10.35 19.09
CA SER A 140 5.46 10.78 19.39
C SER A 140 4.44 9.75 18.89
N THR A 141 3.27 9.73 19.51
CA THR A 141 2.15 8.99 18.96
C THR A 141 1.64 9.67 17.68
N ILE A 142 0.99 8.90 16.81
CA ILE A 142 0.37 9.38 15.59
C ILE A 142 -0.67 10.46 15.92
N SER A 143 -0.68 11.52 15.13
CA SER A 143 -1.65 12.60 15.30
C SER A 143 -3.05 12.18 14.86
N ALA A 144 -4.08 12.88 15.34
CA ALA A 144 -5.46 12.66 14.88
C ALA A 144 -5.60 12.83 13.36
N GLU A 145 -4.89 13.80 12.76
CA GLU A 145 -4.85 13.98 11.30
C GLU A 145 -4.13 12.82 10.58
N GLY A 146 -3.10 12.26 11.22
CA GLY A 146 -2.44 11.04 10.75
C GLY A 146 -3.40 9.86 10.72
N ILE A 147 -4.16 9.63 11.79
CA ILE A 147 -5.20 8.60 11.84
C ILE A 147 -6.24 8.82 10.74
N LYS A 148 -6.77 10.04 10.59
CA LYS A 148 -7.71 10.38 9.51
C LYS A 148 -7.12 10.07 8.13
N SER A 149 -5.85 10.36 7.91
CA SER A 149 -5.16 10.08 6.65
C SER A 149 -5.00 8.58 6.39
N VAL A 150 -4.76 7.77 7.42
CA VAL A 150 -4.74 6.31 7.33
C VAL A 150 -6.14 5.79 6.98
N CYS A 151 -7.17 6.20 7.73
CA CYS A 151 -8.55 5.77 7.46
C CYS A 151 -9.01 6.13 6.04
N ARG A 152 -8.73 7.36 5.58
CA ARG A 152 -9.06 7.77 4.21
C ARG A 152 -8.34 6.92 3.16
N PHE A 153 -7.07 6.58 3.41
CA PHE A 153 -6.34 5.69 2.50
C PHE A 153 -6.94 4.27 2.52
N GLU A 154 -7.29 3.74 3.69
CA GLU A 154 -7.97 2.44 3.82
C GLU A 154 -9.33 2.40 3.10
N GLU A 155 -10.12 3.47 3.17
CA GLU A 155 -11.41 3.60 2.47
C GLU A 155 -11.29 3.44 0.95
N THR A 156 -10.14 3.80 0.36
CA THR A 156 -9.93 3.67 -1.09
C THR A 156 -9.89 2.21 -1.58
N PHE A 157 -9.69 1.26 -0.67
CA PHE A 157 -9.70 -0.17 -0.96
C PHE A 157 -11.10 -0.77 -0.85
N TYR A 158 -11.94 -0.27 0.06
CA TYR A 158 -13.27 -0.84 0.33
C TYR A 158 -14.35 -0.29 -0.59
N ASN A 159 -14.22 0.96 -1.04
CA ASN A 159 -15.24 1.65 -1.84
C ASN A 159 -15.18 1.37 -3.34
N LYS A 160 -14.52 0.29 -3.77
CA LYS A 160 -14.45 -0.08 -5.20
C LYS A 160 -15.61 -0.95 -5.61
N VAL A 161 -16.70 -0.25 -5.92
CA VAL A 161 -17.91 -0.77 -6.58
C VAL A 161 -17.62 -1.36 -7.96
N ASN A 162 -16.49 -1.03 -8.59
CA ASN A 162 -16.15 -1.42 -9.98
C ASN A 162 -14.91 -2.34 -10.07
N SER A 163 -14.58 -3.07 -9.00
CA SER A 163 -13.56 -4.09 -9.12
C SER A 163 -14.15 -5.31 -9.83
N PRO A 164 -13.43 -5.97 -10.76
CA PRO A 164 -13.94 -7.16 -11.44
C PRO A 164 -14.55 -8.12 -10.42
N THR A 165 -15.67 -8.74 -10.76
CA THR A 165 -16.47 -9.59 -9.85
C THR A 165 -15.62 -10.64 -9.11
N ASN A 166 -14.56 -11.16 -9.75
CA ASN A 166 -13.59 -12.07 -9.15
C ASN A 166 -12.65 -11.41 -8.12
N TYR A 167 -12.25 -10.15 -8.32
CA TYR A 167 -11.41 -9.43 -7.37
C TYR A 167 -12.12 -9.24 -6.02
N ASN A 168 -13.41 -8.89 -6.05
CA ASN A 168 -14.19 -8.79 -4.81
C ASN A 168 -14.44 -10.18 -4.19
N GLY A 169 -14.59 -11.23 -5.01
CA GLY A 169 -14.70 -12.62 -4.56
C GLY A 169 -13.46 -13.17 -3.85
N HIS A 170 -12.25 -12.73 -4.20
CA HIS A 170 -11.01 -13.16 -3.54
C HIS A 170 -10.56 -12.20 -2.44
N LEU A 171 -10.71 -10.89 -2.65
CA LEU A 171 -10.31 -9.87 -1.70
C LEU A 171 -11.25 -9.83 -0.49
N CYS A 172 -12.57 -9.90 -0.68
CA CYS A 172 -13.52 -9.83 0.44
C CYS A 172 -13.30 -10.96 1.47
N PRO A 173 -13.16 -12.25 1.10
CA PRO A 173 -12.82 -13.31 2.06
C PRO A 173 -11.46 -13.12 2.73
N ALA A 174 -10.43 -12.73 1.97
CA ALA A 174 -9.09 -12.44 2.49
C ALA A 174 -9.11 -11.28 3.51
N LEU A 175 -9.96 -10.28 3.27
CA LEU A 175 -10.19 -9.16 4.16
C LEU A 175 -11.06 -9.57 5.35
N ARG A 176 -12.17 -10.28 5.18
CA ARG A 176 -13.02 -10.82 6.27
C ARG A 176 -12.21 -11.65 7.27
N SER A 177 -11.36 -12.56 6.79
CA SER A 177 -10.52 -13.37 7.67
C SER A 177 -9.58 -12.52 8.53
N SER A 178 -9.07 -11.43 7.96
CA SER A 178 -8.09 -10.56 8.59
C SER A 178 -8.71 -9.39 9.40
N LEU A 179 -9.91 -8.92 9.03
CA LEU A 179 -10.58 -7.72 9.56
C LEU A 179 -11.84 -8.03 10.39
N ARG A 180 -12.36 -9.26 10.31
CA ARG A 180 -13.59 -9.79 10.92
C ARG A 180 -14.70 -8.76 11.15
N LYS A 181 -14.64 -7.99 12.24
CA LYS A 181 -15.69 -7.05 12.70
C LYS A 181 -15.69 -5.68 12.01
N TYR A 182 -14.62 -5.32 11.31
CA TYR A 182 -14.43 -3.96 10.76
C TYR A 182 -14.53 -3.89 9.24
N HIS A 183 -14.64 -5.03 8.55
CA HIS A 183 -14.77 -5.05 7.09
C HIS A 183 -16.22 -4.86 6.68
N LYS A 184 -16.53 -3.75 6.02
CA LYS A 184 -17.86 -3.41 5.52
C LYS A 184 -17.80 -3.03 4.04
N CYS A 185 -17.34 -3.95 3.18
CA CYS A 185 -17.42 -3.71 1.74
C CYS A 185 -18.81 -4.06 1.20
N GLU A 186 -19.16 -3.52 0.03
CA GLU A 186 -20.45 -3.81 -0.63
C GLU A 186 -20.63 -5.32 -0.92
N PHE A 187 -19.55 -6.05 -1.18
CA PHE A 187 -19.61 -7.50 -1.39
C PHE A 187 -20.03 -8.27 -0.11
N CYS A 188 -19.62 -7.82 1.07
CA CYS A 188 -20.10 -8.39 2.34
C CYS A 188 -21.62 -8.27 2.43
N LYS A 189 -22.15 -7.07 2.15
CA LYS A 189 -23.59 -6.78 2.20
C LYS A 189 -24.38 -7.61 1.18
N LEU A 190 -23.82 -7.87 0.01
CA LEU A 190 -24.45 -8.71 -1.02
C LEU A 190 -24.49 -10.19 -0.59
N THR A 191 -23.39 -10.72 -0.02
CA THR A 191 -23.34 -12.11 0.48
C THR A 191 -24.24 -12.35 1.69
N GLU A 192 -24.33 -11.39 2.62
CA GLU A 192 -25.18 -11.49 3.81
C GLU A 192 -26.67 -11.52 3.43
N LYS A 193 -27.08 -10.71 2.45
CA LYS A 193 -28.45 -10.75 1.90
C LYS A 193 -28.79 -12.09 1.22
N THR A 194 -27.84 -12.71 0.52
CA THR A 194 -28.09 -13.99 -0.16
C THR A 194 -28.16 -15.19 0.79
N GLU A 195 -27.54 -15.11 1.97
CA GLU A 195 -27.67 -16.14 3.02
C GLU A 195 -28.97 -15.99 3.82
N GLU A 196 -29.43 -14.76 4.08
CA GLU A 196 -30.73 -14.49 4.73
C GLU A 196 -31.93 -14.95 3.89
N ASP A 197 -31.84 -14.84 2.56
CA ASP A 197 -32.90 -15.30 1.65
C ASP A 197 -32.94 -16.83 1.51
N LYS A 198 -31.80 -17.53 1.69
CA LYS A 198 -31.75 -19.01 1.65
C LYS A 198 -32.18 -19.69 2.95
N GLY A 199 -32.33 -18.93 4.04
CA GLY A 199 -32.78 -19.43 5.34
C GLY A 199 -34.28 -19.28 5.58
N LYS A 200 -35.05 -18.87 4.57
CA LYS A 200 -36.50 -18.61 4.66
C LYS A 200 -37.38 -19.53 3.82
N ASP A 201 -36.82 -20.57 3.20
CA ASP A 201 -37.55 -21.62 2.48
C ASP A 201 -37.65 -22.92 3.31
#